data_AF-A0A5D2QKV3-F1
#
_entry.id   AF-A0A5D2QKV3-F1
#
_cell.length_a   1.000
_cell.length_b   1.000
_cell.length_c   1.000
_cell.angle_alpha   90.00
_cell.angle_beta   90.00
_cell.angle_gamma   90.00
#
_symmetry.space_group_name_H-M   'P 1'
#
loop_
_entity.id
_entity.type
_entity.pdbx_description
1 polymer ?
#
loop_
_entity_poly.entity_id
_entity_poly.type
_entity_poly.pdbx_seq_one_letter_code
_entity_poly.pdbx_strand_id
1 'polypeptide(L)'
;MSIFEYNGSALVSMVGKNCFAIASDRRLGVQLQTIATDFQRISKIHDRVFLGLSGLATDAQTLYQRLVFRHKLYQLREERDMKPETFANLVSALLYEKRELAKDFVVAGTASESLYGACESMFKEDMEPEELFETVSQALLSSVDRDCLSGWGGHVYVVTPTEVKERILKGRMD
;
A
#
# COMPACT_ATOMS: atom_id res chain seq x y z
N MET A 1 12.43 -2.77 20.06
CA MET A 1 12.35 -2.68 18.60
C MET A 1 11.47 -3.82 18.14
N SER A 2 10.36 -3.50 17.51
CA SER A 2 9.37 -4.48 17.04
C SER A 2 9.90 -5.23 15.81
N ILE A 3 9.47 -6.47 15.60
CA ILE A 3 9.83 -7.21 14.37
C ILE A 3 9.30 -6.49 13.11
N PHE A 4 8.20 -5.76 13.24
CA PHE A 4 7.59 -4.97 12.16
C PHE A 4 8.43 -3.74 11.76
N GLU A 5 9.32 -3.27 12.63
CA GLU A 5 10.23 -2.15 12.36
C GLU A 5 11.52 -2.59 11.67
N TYR A 6 11.79 -3.90 11.61
CA TYR A 6 13.09 -4.41 11.16
C TYR A 6 13.45 -3.99 9.74
N ASN A 7 12.51 -4.01 8.81
CA ASN A 7 12.75 -3.52 7.45
C ASN A 7 12.25 -2.09 7.22
N GLY A 8 11.37 -1.60 8.10
CA GLY A 8 10.61 -0.38 7.94
C GLY A 8 9.64 -0.43 6.74
N SER A 9 8.61 0.41 6.75
CA SER A 9 7.70 0.56 5.61
C SER A 9 6.72 1.71 5.85
N ALA A 10 6.28 2.34 4.77
CA ALA A 10 5.13 3.23 4.81
C ALA A 10 4.20 2.87 3.64
N LEU A 11 2.93 2.64 3.96
CA LEU A 11 1.88 2.33 2.99
C LEU A 11 0.64 3.16 3.32
N VAL A 12 0.02 3.72 2.29
CA VAL A 12 -1.25 4.43 2.39
C VAL A 12 -2.12 4.09 1.19
N SER A 13 -3.43 3.96 1.42
CA SER A 13 -4.42 3.91 0.36
C SER A 13 -5.56 4.86 0.66
N MET A 14 -6.02 5.60 -0.34
CA MET A 14 -7.12 6.55 -0.24
C MET A 14 -8.16 6.27 -1.32
N VAL A 15 -9.42 6.51 -0.98
CA VAL A 15 -10.56 6.40 -1.90
C VAL A 15 -10.91 7.78 -2.45
N GLY A 16 -11.09 7.89 -3.76
CA GLY A 16 -11.62 9.07 -4.41
C GLY A 16 -12.90 8.76 -5.19
N LYS A 17 -13.33 9.71 -6.03
CA LYS A 17 -14.52 9.55 -6.85
C LYS A 17 -14.27 8.56 -7.98
N ASN A 18 -14.91 7.39 -7.92
CA ASN A 18 -14.73 6.28 -8.87
C ASN A 18 -13.27 5.85 -9.09
N CYS A 19 -12.37 6.18 -8.17
CA CYS A 19 -10.96 5.84 -8.26
C CYS A 19 -10.42 5.56 -6.86
N PHE A 20 -9.27 4.90 -6.80
CA PHE A 20 -8.52 4.79 -5.56
C PHE A 20 -7.04 4.96 -5.86
N ALA A 21 -6.29 5.37 -4.85
CA ALA A 21 -4.85 5.46 -4.93
C ALA A 21 -4.22 4.60 -3.83
N ILE A 22 -3.08 4.01 -4.15
CA ILE A 22 -2.25 3.26 -3.20
C ILE A 22 -0.81 3.71 -3.39
N ALA A 23 -0.13 4.01 -2.29
CA ALA A 23 1.23 4.50 -2.31
C ALA A 23 2.10 3.85 -1.24
N SER A 24 3.36 3.63 -1.58
CA SER A 24 4.37 3.09 -0.66
C SER A 24 5.67 3.85 -0.74
N ASP A 25 6.45 3.77 0.33
CA ASP A 25 7.87 4.09 0.27
C ASP A 25 8.66 3.05 -0.55
N ARG A 26 9.94 3.33 -0.80
CA ARG A 26 10.81 2.47 -1.63
C ARG A 26 12.00 1.90 -0.88
N ARG A 27 12.13 2.22 0.41
CA ARG A 27 13.24 1.77 1.25
C ARG A 27 13.08 0.30 1.59
N LEU A 28 14.17 -0.47 1.44
CA LEU A 28 14.35 -1.75 2.11
C LEU A 28 15.53 -1.61 3.07
N GLY A 29 15.24 -1.60 4.38
CA GLY A 29 16.26 -1.56 5.41
C GLY A 29 16.53 -2.90 6.05
N VAL A 30 17.66 -3.00 6.74
CA VAL A 30 17.89 -3.90 7.87
C VAL A 30 18.20 -3.00 9.06
N GLN A 31 17.20 -2.81 9.90
CA GLN A 31 17.17 -1.78 10.95
C GLN A 31 17.50 -0.41 10.33
N LEU A 32 18.53 0.26 10.83
CA LEU A 32 18.94 1.59 10.36
C LEU A 32 19.75 1.55 9.06
N GLN A 33 20.25 0.38 8.63
CA GLN A 33 21.01 0.27 7.39
C GLN A 33 20.07 0.12 6.19
N THR A 34 20.12 1.05 5.24
CA THR A 34 19.40 0.93 3.97
C THR A 34 20.14 -0.03 3.03
N ILE A 35 19.44 -1.04 2.51
CA ILE A 35 19.97 -2.02 1.56
C ILE A 35 19.61 -1.65 0.12
N ALA A 36 18.35 -1.26 -0.10
CA ALA A 36 17.84 -0.90 -1.43
C ALA A 36 16.85 0.27 -1.34
N THR A 37 16.72 1.00 -2.45
CA THR A 37 15.91 2.23 -2.56
C THR A 37 14.86 2.12 -3.66
N ASP A 38 14.65 0.92 -4.19
CA ASP A 38 13.75 0.58 -5.29
C ASP A 38 12.83 -0.60 -4.94
N PHE A 39 12.66 -0.90 -3.64
CA PHE A 39 11.87 -2.03 -3.20
C PHE A 39 10.37 -1.78 -3.40
N GLN A 40 9.73 -2.66 -4.17
CA GLN A 40 8.32 -2.56 -4.48
C GLN A 40 7.47 -3.31 -3.45
N ARG A 41 6.63 -2.58 -2.71
CA ARG A 41 5.71 -3.15 -1.69
C ARG A 41 4.29 -3.36 -2.21
N ILE A 42 3.94 -2.67 -3.29
CA ILE A 42 2.63 -2.74 -3.92
C ILE A 42 2.70 -3.70 -5.09
N SER A 43 1.91 -4.75 -5.03
CA SER A 43 1.80 -5.76 -6.08
C SER A 43 0.39 -5.79 -6.66
N LYS A 44 0.29 -5.85 -8.00
CA LYS A 44 -0.98 -6.05 -8.70
C LYS A 44 -1.33 -7.54 -8.66
N ILE A 45 -2.52 -7.88 -8.16
CA ILE A 45 -3.04 -9.26 -8.20
C ILE A 45 -3.77 -9.48 -9.52
N HIS A 46 -4.67 -8.57 -9.87
CA HIS A 46 -5.33 -8.46 -11.17
C HIS A 46 -5.78 -7.00 -11.40
N ASP A 47 -6.48 -6.71 -12.49
CA ASP A 47 -6.79 -5.33 -12.93
C ASP A 47 -7.52 -4.45 -11.90
N ARG A 48 -8.23 -5.06 -10.95
CA ARG A 48 -9.08 -4.34 -9.98
C ARG A 48 -8.65 -4.53 -8.53
N VAL A 49 -7.57 -5.27 -8.27
CA VAL A 49 -7.06 -5.56 -6.92
C VAL A 49 -5.56 -5.36 -6.86
N PHE A 50 -5.18 -4.41 -6.01
CA PHE A 50 -3.81 -4.12 -5.65
C PHE A 50 -3.61 -4.49 -4.18
N LEU A 51 -2.43 -5.03 -3.88
CA LEU A 51 -2.06 -5.48 -2.55
C LEU A 51 -0.79 -4.74 -2.13
N GLY A 52 -0.89 -3.94 -1.07
CA GLY A 52 0.26 -3.38 -0.36
C GLY A 52 0.54 -4.20 0.89
N LEU A 53 1.78 -4.65 1.08
CA LEU A 53 2.21 -5.38 2.29
C LEU A 53 3.30 -4.61 3.02
N SER A 54 3.05 -4.30 4.30
CA SER A 54 4.01 -3.69 5.24
C SER A 54 4.59 -4.74 6.20
N GLY A 55 5.60 -4.34 6.97
CA GLY A 55 6.23 -5.17 7.98
C GLY A 55 7.46 -5.92 7.48
N LEU A 56 7.66 -7.15 7.96
CA LEU A 56 8.84 -7.95 7.67
C LEU A 56 8.84 -8.37 6.18
N ALA A 57 9.95 -8.09 5.48
CA ALA A 57 10.04 -8.30 4.04
C ALA A 57 9.86 -9.77 3.63
N THR A 58 10.34 -10.71 4.45
CA THR A 58 10.20 -12.15 4.21
C THR A 58 8.74 -12.60 4.29
N ASP A 59 7.99 -12.07 5.25
CA ASP A 59 6.58 -12.40 5.44
C ASP A 59 5.75 -11.77 4.33
N ALA A 60 6.05 -10.53 3.95
CA ALA A 60 5.41 -9.85 2.84
C ALA A 60 5.54 -10.66 1.53
N GLN A 61 6.76 -11.11 1.18
CA GLN A 61 6.98 -11.91 -0.01
C GLN A 61 6.28 -13.28 0.05
N THR A 62 6.36 -13.96 1.19
CA THR A 62 5.73 -15.27 1.38
C THR A 62 4.20 -15.19 1.31
N LEU A 63 3.62 -14.17 1.95
CA LEU A 63 2.18 -13.92 1.95
C LEU A 63 1.69 -13.56 0.55
N TYR A 64 2.42 -12.70 -0.17
CA TYR A 64 2.13 -12.38 -1.56
C TYR A 64 2.05 -13.64 -2.43
N GLN A 65 3.07 -14.50 -2.37
CA GLN A 65 3.09 -15.74 -3.15
C GLN A 65 1.91 -16.65 -2.81
N ARG A 66 1.56 -16.78 -1.52
CA ARG A 66 0.40 -17.56 -1.07
C ARG A 66 -0.92 -16.99 -1.58
N LEU A 67 -1.10 -15.68 -1.54
CA LEU A 67 -2.32 -15.01 -2.00
C LEU A 67 -2.48 -15.11 -3.51
N VAL A 68 -1.40 -14.90 -4.28
CA VAL A 68 -1.39 -15.07 -5.74
C VAL A 68 -1.72 -16.51 -6.12
N PHE A 69 -1.12 -17.49 -5.43
CA PHE A 69 -1.40 -18.91 -5.68
C PHE A 69 -2.88 -19.23 -5.48
N ARG A 70 -3.47 -18.78 -4.36
CA ARG A 70 -4.90 -19.00 -4.09
C ARG A 70 -5.80 -18.26 -5.08
N HIS A 71 -5.45 -17.04 -5.48
CA HIS A 71 -6.19 -16.30 -6.48
C HIS A 71 -6.16 -17.00 -7.85
N LYS A 72 -4.99 -17.46 -8.31
CA LYS A 72 -4.86 -18.20 -9.57
C LYS A 72 -5.63 -19.52 -9.55
N LEU A 73 -5.58 -20.27 -8.45
CA LEU A 73 -6.40 -21.47 -8.30
C LEU A 73 -7.90 -21.19 -8.37
N TYR A 74 -8.34 -20.09 -7.76
CA TYR A 74 -9.73 -19.65 -7.85
C TYR A 74 -10.11 -19.28 -9.29
N GLN A 75 -9.26 -18.52 -9.97
CA GLN A 75 -9.46 -18.12 -11.36
C GLN A 75 -9.60 -19.32 -12.31
N LEU A 76 -8.77 -20.35 -12.12
CA LEU A 76 -8.86 -21.60 -12.90
C LEU A 76 -10.11 -22.43 -12.60
N ARG A 77 -10.62 -22.37 -11.36
CA ARG A 77 -11.80 -23.15 -10.95
C ARG A 77 -13.11 -22.49 -11.37
N GLU A 78 -13.18 -21.18 -11.24
CA GLU A 78 -14.42 -20.39 -11.40
C GLU A 78 -14.47 -19.64 -12.73
N GLU A 79 -13.41 -19.74 -13.53
CA GLU A 79 -13.24 -19.08 -14.84
C GLU A 79 -13.46 -17.55 -14.78
N ARG A 80 -13.20 -16.94 -13.62
CA ARG A 80 -13.36 -15.50 -13.40
C ARG A 80 -12.41 -14.99 -12.33
N ASP A 81 -12.09 -13.70 -12.41
CA ASP A 81 -11.30 -13.04 -11.38
C ASP A 81 -12.09 -12.89 -10.08
N MET A 82 -11.37 -13.01 -8.97
CA MET A 82 -11.91 -12.83 -7.64
C MET A 82 -12.37 -11.38 -7.43
N LYS A 83 -13.57 -11.19 -6.88
CA LYS A 83 -14.03 -9.85 -6.50
C LYS A 83 -13.19 -9.30 -5.32
N PRO A 84 -12.95 -7.99 -5.21
CA PRO A 84 -12.17 -7.40 -4.12
C PRO A 84 -12.69 -7.79 -2.73
N GLU A 85 -14.01 -7.86 -2.55
CA GLU A 85 -14.63 -8.29 -1.30
C GLU A 85 -14.29 -9.73 -0.92
N THR A 86 -14.31 -10.64 -1.90
CA THR A 86 -13.95 -12.05 -1.70
C THR A 86 -12.46 -12.18 -1.39
N PHE A 87 -11.62 -11.39 -2.06
CA PHE A 87 -10.18 -11.36 -1.81
C PHE A 87 -9.86 -10.84 -0.41
N ALA A 88 -10.51 -9.75 0.03
CA ALA A 88 -10.39 -9.24 1.39
C ALA A 88 -10.79 -10.31 2.43
N ASN A 89 -11.90 -11.02 2.20
CA ASN A 89 -12.33 -12.10 3.10
C ASN A 89 -11.32 -13.27 3.12
N LEU A 90 -10.69 -13.59 1.99
CA LEU A 90 -9.62 -14.59 1.93
C LEU A 90 -8.40 -14.16 2.74
N VAL A 91 -8.01 -12.88 2.66
CA VAL A 91 -6.90 -12.31 3.45
C VAL A 91 -7.22 -12.37 4.94
N SER A 92 -8.40 -11.90 5.36
CA SER A 92 -8.85 -11.97 6.76
C SER A 92 -8.88 -13.41 7.29
N ALA A 93 -9.36 -14.37 6.49
CA ALA A 93 -9.36 -15.77 6.88
C ALA A 93 -7.96 -16.39 6.97
N LEU A 94 -7.00 -15.93 6.14
CA LEU A 94 -5.63 -16.41 6.17
C LEU A 94 -4.86 -15.85 7.37
N LEU A 95 -5.04 -14.56 7.67
CA LEU A 95 -4.35 -13.86 8.75
C LEU A 95 -5.04 -14.01 10.11
N TYR A 96 -6.26 -14.58 10.16
CA TYR A 96 -7.11 -14.60 11.35
C TYR A 96 -7.39 -13.21 11.92
N GLU A 97 -7.37 -12.19 11.07
CA GLU A 97 -7.55 -10.80 11.45
C GLU A 97 -8.97 -10.31 11.13
N LYS A 98 -9.44 -9.36 11.94
CA LYS A 98 -10.70 -8.66 11.67
C LYS A 98 -10.50 -7.75 10.45
N ARG A 99 -11.45 -7.80 9.51
CA ARG A 99 -11.50 -6.87 8.39
C ARG A 99 -11.83 -5.48 8.91
N GLU A 100 -10.89 -4.55 8.78
CA GLU A 100 -11.16 -3.12 8.93
C GLU A 100 -11.59 -2.54 7.59
N LEU A 101 -12.78 -1.93 7.58
CA LEU A 101 -13.40 -1.34 6.40
C LEU A 101 -13.44 0.16 6.62
N ALA A 102 -12.40 0.86 6.18
CA ALA A 102 -12.40 2.31 6.08
C ALA A 102 -13.04 2.73 4.75
N LYS A 103 -13.78 3.84 4.74
CA LYS A 103 -14.45 4.37 3.52
C LYS A 103 -13.64 5.48 2.84
N ASP A 104 -12.65 5.97 3.55
CA ASP A 104 -11.86 7.17 3.35
C ASP A 104 -10.42 6.76 3.00
N PHE A 105 -9.68 6.24 3.98
CA PHE A 105 -8.29 5.83 3.77
C PHE A 105 -7.84 4.76 4.78
N VAL A 106 -6.78 4.05 4.41
CA VAL A 106 -6.08 3.09 5.28
C VAL A 106 -4.59 3.33 5.22
N VAL A 107 -3.91 3.16 6.35
CA VAL A 107 -2.46 3.32 6.44
C VAL A 107 -1.85 2.11 7.14
N ALA A 108 -0.61 1.78 6.80
CA ALA A 108 0.11 0.68 7.41
C ALA A 108 1.63 0.93 7.39
N GLY A 109 2.34 0.36 8.35
CA GLY A 109 3.80 0.46 8.46
C GLY A 109 4.28 1.33 9.62
N THR A 110 5.58 1.63 9.63
CA THR A 110 6.29 2.34 10.70
C THR A 110 5.89 3.82 10.77
N ALA A 111 5.59 4.45 9.63
CA ALA A 111 5.12 5.83 9.56
C ALA A 111 3.60 5.99 9.79
N SER A 112 2.90 4.96 10.30
CA SER A 112 1.43 4.94 10.38
C SER A 112 0.85 6.10 11.18
N GLU A 113 1.41 6.46 12.34
CA GLU A 113 0.92 7.59 13.15
C GLU A 113 1.02 8.93 12.40
N SER A 114 2.17 9.17 11.74
CA SER A 114 2.37 10.38 10.94
C SER A 114 1.47 10.41 9.70
N LEU A 115 1.26 9.25 9.08
CA LEU A 115 0.36 9.08 7.95
C LEU A 115 -1.09 9.36 8.34
N TYR A 116 -1.57 8.83 9.47
CA TYR A 116 -2.91 9.14 9.96
C TYR A 116 -3.08 10.66 10.11
N GLY A 117 -2.16 11.35 10.79
CA GLY A 117 -2.24 12.80 10.95
C GLY A 117 -2.25 13.58 9.63
N ALA A 118 -1.43 13.17 8.66
CA ALA A 118 -1.39 13.81 7.34
C ALA A 118 -2.65 13.52 6.51
N CYS A 119 -3.14 12.28 6.52
CA CYS A 119 -4.35 11.86 5.82
C CYS A 119 -5.58 12.60 6.36
N GLU A 120 -5.76 12.63 7.69
CA GLU A 120 -6.87 13.37 8.33
C GLU A 120 -6.89 14.86 7.97
N SER A 121 -5.71 15.46 7.79
CA SER A 121 -5.58 16.89 7.50
C SER A 121 -5.83 17.22 6.02
N MET A 122 -5.47 16.32 5.11
CA MET A 122 -5.46 16.58 3.67
C MET A 122 -6.62 15.93 2.91
N PHE A 123 -7.18 14.84 3.44
CA PHE A 123 -8.23 14.06 2.79
C PHE A 123 -9.54 14.85 2.67
N LYS A 124 -10.25 14.62 1.56
CA LYS A 124 -11.62 15.09 1.33
C LYS A 124 -12.38 14.00 0.57
N GLU A 125 -13.69 13.97 0.78
CA GLU A 125 -14.57 13.07 0.04
C GLU A 125 -14.63 13.44 -1.45
N ASP A 126 -14.85 12.43 -2.30
CA ASP A 126 -15.08 12.57 -3.75
C ASP A 126 -14.00 13.32 -4.56
N MET A 127 -12.73 13.22 -4.15
CA MET A 127 -11.60 13.76 -4.91
C MET A 127 -11.50 13.17 -6.32
N GLU A 128 -11.21 14.01 -7.30
CA GLU A 128 -10.87 13.58 -8.67
C GLU A 128 -9.47 12.91 -8.71
N PRO A 129 -9.16 12.05 -9.70
CA PRO A 129 -7.94 11.23 -9.70
C PRO A 129 -6.63 12.01 -9.53
N GLU A 130 -6.52 13.20 -10.14
CA GLU A 130 -5.36 14.07 -10.01
C GLU A 130 -5.25 14.74 -8.63
N GLU A 131 -6.37 15.17 -8.02
CA GLU A 131 -6.37 15.72 -6.65
C GLU A 131 -6.03 14.62 -5.64
N LEU A 132 -6.56 13.41 -5.84
CA LEU A 132 -6.25 12.24 -5.02
C LEU A 132 -4.76 11.88 -5.09
N PHE A 133 -4.18 11.91 -6.29
CA PHE A 133 -2.75 11.71 -6.48
C PHE A 133 -1.92 12.70 -5.69
N GLU A 134 -2.23 14.00 -5.79
CA GLU A 134 -1.50 15.05 -5.07
C GLU A 134 -1.62 14.86 -3.55
N THR A 135 -2.83 14.58 -3.07
CA THR A 135 -3.12 14.39 -1.65
C THR A 135 -2.36 13.18 -1.08
N VAL A 136 -2.43 12.02 -1.73
CA VAL A 136 -1.68 10.82 -1.34
C VAL A 136 -0.17 11.07 -1.38
N SER A 137 0.30 11.78 -2.40
CA SER A 137 1.73 12.06 -2.56
C SER A 137 2.26 12.96 -1.45
N GLN A 138 1.54 14.03 -1.11
CA GLN A 138 1.91 14.93 -0.03
C GLN A 138 1.79 14.26 1.34
N ALA A 139 0.74 13.48 1.56
CA ALA A 139 0.58 12.70 2.78
C ALA A 139 1.75 11.73 2.96
N LEU A 140 2.10 10.94 1.94
CA LEU A 140 3.22 10.02 2.00
C LEU A 140 4.56 10.73 2.26
N LEU A 141 4.90 11.74 1.45
CA LEU A 141 6.20 12.42 1.56
C LEU A 141 6.38 13.12 2.90
N SER A 142 5.37 13.84 3.37
CA SER A 142 5.44 14.55 4.65
C SER A 142 5.54 13.60 5.86
N SER A 143 4.97 12.39 5.76
CA SER A 143 5.05 11.39 6.81
C SER A 143 6.36 10.61 6.82
N VAL A 144 6.86 10.17 5.65
CA VAL A 144 8.14 9.44 5.58
C VAL A 144 9.32 10.32 5.98
N ASP A 145 9.26 11.63 5.73
CA ASP A 145 10.28 12.59 6.17
C ASP A 145 10.38 12.70 7.72
N ARG A 146 9.43 12.13 8.46
CA ARG A 146 9.41 12.06 9.92
C ARG A 146 9.76 10.68 10.48
N ASP A 147 9.93 9.68 9.63
CA ASP A 147 10.24 8.30 10.01
C ASP A 147 11.61 7.86 9.47
N CYS A 148 12.54 7.51 10.36
CA CYS A 148 13.88 7.07 9.98
C CYS A 148 13.93 5.65 9.35
N LEU A 149 12.81 4.92 9.36
CA LEU A 149 12.72 3.56 8.84
C LEU A 149 12.00 3.46 7.49
N SER A 150 11.42 4.54 6.97
CA SER A 150 10.77 4.56 5.66
C SER A 150 11.26 5.74 4.81
N GLY A 151 10.93 5.74 3.52
CA GLY A 151 11.22 6.86 2.61
C GLY A 151 11.93 6.44 1.32
N TRP A 152 12.97 7.19 0.96
CA TRP A 152 13.69 7.03 -0.32
C TRP A 152 12.81 7.26 -1.55
N GLY A 153 11.93 8.25 -1.45
CA GLY A 153 10.89 8.55 -2.42
C GLY A 153 9.61 7.75 -2.18
N GLY A 154 8.77 7.71 -3.21
CA GLY A 154 7.48 7.04 -3.13
C GLY A 154 7.09 6.40 -4.44
N HIS A 155 6.26 5.38 -4.37
CA HIS A 155 5.68 4.70 -5.51
C HIS A 155 4.17 4.78 -5.37
N VAL A 156 3.51 5.44 -6.33
CA VAL A 156 2.06 5.73 -6.28
C VAL A 156 1.39 5.12 -7.48
N TYR A 157 0.32 4.37 -7.24
CA TYR A 157 -0.62 3.94 -8.24
C TYR A 157 -1.94 4.66 -8.04
N VAL A 158 -2.46 5.25 -9.11
CA VAL A 158 -3.83 5.77 -9.17
C VAL A 158 -4.60 4.88 -10.12
N VAL A 159 -5.67 4.29 -9.62
CA VAL A 159 -6.47 3.30 -10.35
C VAL A 159 -7.85 3.88 -10.61
N THR A 160 -8.18 4.03 -11.88
CA THR A 160 -9.51 4.40 -12.36
C THR A 160 -10.17 3.18 -13.00
N PRO A 161 -11.46 3.24 -13.39
CA PRO A 161 -12.12 2.12 -14.05
C PRO A 161 -11.53 1.80 -15.43
N THR A 162 -10.81 2.74 -16.03
CA THR A 162 -10.29 2.66 -17.40
C THR A 162 -8.79 2.46 -17.46
N GLU A 163 -8.02 2.98 -16.50
CA GLU A 163 -6.56 2.96 -16.54
C GLU A 163 -5.91 2.92 -15.16
N VAL A 164 -4.63 2.52 -15.16
CA VAL A 164 -3.76 2.55 -13.98
C VAL A 164 -2.62 3.51 -14.29
N LYS A 165 -2.52 4.61 -13.55
CA LYS A 165 -1.40 5.55 -13.64
C LYS A 165 -0.39 5.25 -12.55
N GLU A 166 0.81 4.87 -12.97
CA GLU A 166 1.95 4.69 -12.07
C GLU A 166 2.82 5.96 -12.06
N ARG A 167 3.19 6.42 -10.87
CA ARG A 167 4.06 7.58 -10.70
C ARG A 167 5.07 7.33 -9.59
N ILE A 168 6.34 7.61 -9.89
CA ILE A 168 7.42 7.59 -8.92
C ILE A 168 7.60 9.00 -8.37
N LEU A 169 7.50 9.13 -7.05
CA LEU A 169 7.74 10.38 -6.34
C LEU A 169 9.21 10.53 -6.01
N LYS A 170 9.74 11.73 -6.27
CA LYS A 170 11.04 12.15 -5.77
C LYS A 170 10.86 12.67 -4.34
N GLY A 171 11.43 11.96 -3.37
CA GLY A 171 11.49 12.37 -1.98
C GLY A 171 12.92 12.61 -1.52
N ARG A 172 13.11 12.76 -0.22
CA ARG A 172 14.44 12.81 0.40
C ARG A 172 15.14 11.45 0.31
N MET A 173 16.47 11.48 0.32
CA MET A 173 17.37 10.33 0.17
C MET A 173 18.36 10.29 1.33
N ASP A 174 17.83 10.43 2.55
CA ASP A 174 18.55 10.40 3.82
C ASP A 174 18.18 9.19 4.69
#